data_AF-A0A7J7N0B6-F1
#
_entry.id   AF-A0A7J7N0B6-F1
#
_cell.length_a   1.000
_cell.length_b   1.000
_cell.length_c   1.000
_cell.angle_alpha   90.00
_cell.angle_beta   90.00
_cell.angle_gamma   90.00
#
_symmetry.space_group_name_H-M   'P 1'
#
loop_
_entity.id
_entity.type
_entity.pdbx_description
1 polymer ?
#
loop_
_entity_poly.entity_id
_entity_poly.type
_entity_poly.pdbx_seq_one_letter_code
_entity_poly.pdbx_strand_id
1 'polypeptide(L)'
;MLKMKKFVMHTMMIDTGSGIEIPFQSTIDQMGLADQVIQSDTDISGFNGSREEQVDKIILPITAGPATIDIVGRCWIHNMGTITSTYHQALRFKYDNGIYENRGNHKLS
;
A
#
# COMPACT_ATOMS: atom_id res chain seq x y z
N MET A 1 -10.01 -10.08 5.55
CA MET A 1 -10.17 -8.60 5.52
C MET A 1 -9.20 -8.02 6.52
N LEU A 2 -8.83 -6.78 6.35
CA LEU A 2 -7.81 -6.10 7.12
C LEU A 2 -8.47 -4.88 7.84
N LYS A 3 -7.76 -4.04 8.63
CA LYS A 3 -8.19 -2.63 8.92
C LYS A 3 -7.06 -1.57 8.96
N MET A 4 -7.18 -0.42 8.27
CA MET A 4 -6.33 0.78 8.51
C MET A 4 -7.10 1.79 9.36
N LYS A 5 -6.64 1.99 10.60
CA LYS A 5 -7.37 2.73 11.64
C LYS A 5 -8.84 2.26 11.71
N LYS A 6 -9.82 3.16 11.58
CA LYS A 6 -11.27 2.87 11.61
C LYS A 6 -11.87 2.57 10.23
N PHE A 7 -11.09 2.65 9.16
CA PHE A 7 -11.60 2.63 7.79
C PHE A 7 -11.49 1.25 7.14
N VAL A 8 -12.45 0.94 6.27
CA VAL A 8 -12.50 -0.29 5.46
C VAL A 8 -12.43 0.13 4.00
N MET A 9 -11.49 -0.45 3.26
CA MET A 9 -11.16 -0.06 1.89
C MET A 9 -11.28 -1.24 0.92
N HIS A 10 -11.52 -0.92 -0.35
CA HIS A 10 -12.05 -1.86 -1.35
C HIS A 10 -11.01 -2.37 -2.36
N THR A 11 -9.98 -1.58 -2.66
CA THR A 11 -9.02 -1.84 -3.74
C THR A 11 -7.61 -1.34 -3.39
N MET A 12 -6.60 -2.03 -3.93
CA MET A 12 -5.17 -1.79 -3.70
C MET A 12 -4.41 -2.44 -4.87
N MET A 13 -3.43 -1.76 -5.47
CA MET A 13 -2.49 -2.42 -6.39
C MET A 13 -1.31 -2.98 -5.61
N ILE A 14 -0.90 -4.21 -5.92
CA ILE A 14 0.33 -4.80 -5.41
C ILE A 14 1.40 -4.63 -6.49
N ASP A 15 2.42 -3.84 -6.22
CA ASP A 15 3.57 -3.66 -7.11
C ASP A 15 4.85 -4.17 -6.44
N THR A 16 5.23 -5.40 -6.80
CA THR A 16 6.49 -6.01 -6.35
C THR A 16 7.73 -5.40 -7.02
N GLY A 17 7.59 -4.45 -7.95
CA GLY A 17 8.68 -3.62 -8.44
C GLY A 17 8.97 -2.44 -7.50
N SER A 18 7.91 -1.74 -7.07
CA SER A 18 8.03 -0.52 -6.26
C SER A 18 8.81 -0.72 -4.96
N GLY A 19 9.63 0.28 -4.63
CA GLY A 19 10.30 0.44 -3.34
C GLY A 19 9.59 1.40 -2.37
N ILE A 20 8.49 2.04 -2.81
CA ILE A 20 7.75 3.04 -2.04
C ILE A 20 6.23 2.81 -2.14
N GLU A 21 5.53 3.04 -1.03
CA GLU A 21 4.08 3.03 -0.98
C GLU A 21 3.50 4.41 -1.33
N ILE A 22 2.59 4.46 -2.31
CA ILE A 22 1.97 5.71 -2.79
C ILE A 22 0.45 5.67 -2.56
N PRO A 23 -0.11 6.55 -1.71
CA PRO A 23 -1.55 6.81 -1.61
C PRO A 23 -1.97 8.03 -2.46
N PHE A 24 -3.16 8.01 -3.06
CA PHE A 24 -3.78 9.20 -3.65
C PHE A 24 -4.14 10.25 -2.57
N GLN A 25 -4.11 11.53 -2.95
CA GLN A 25 -4.55 12.63 -2.06
C GLN A 25 -5.97 12.41 -1.53
N SER A 26 -6.90 11.97 -2.39
CA SER A 26 -8.28 11.67 -2.01
C SER A 26 -8.40 10.60 -0.91
N THR A 27 -7.43 9.68 -0.83
CA THR A 27 -7.34 8.70 0.26
C THR A 27 -6.93 9.36 1.58
N ILE A 28 -5.94 10.26 1.54
CA ILE A 28 -5.49 11.04 2.71
C ILE A 28 -6.65 11.90 3.24
N ASP A 29 -7.40 12.54 2.35
CA ASP A 29 -8.56 13.36 2.67
C ASP A 29 -9.69 12.52 3.31
N GLN A 30 -10.08 11.41 2.68
CA GLN A 30 -11.13 10.51 3.18
C GLN A 30 -10.79 9.89 4.54
N MET A 31 -9.51 9.63 4.80
CA MET A 31 -9.05 9.08 6.08
C MET A 31 -8.86 10.16 7.17
N GLY A 32 -9.00 11.45 6.83
CA GLY A 32 -8.77 12.57 7.75
C GLY A 32 -7.32 12.66 8.21
N LEU A 33 -6.37 12.50 7.28
CA LEU A 33 -4.94 12.39 7.56
C LEU A 33 -4.10 13.56 7.07
N ALA A 34 -4.71 14.63 6.55
CA ALA A 34 -4.00 15.82 6.08
C ALA A 34 -3.04 16.39 7.15
N ASP A 35 -3.49 16.50 8.40
CA ASP A 35 -2.69 16.99 9.53
C ASP A 35 -1.51 16.07 9.95
N GLN A 36 -1.38 14.89 9.32
CA GLN A 36 -0.30 13.92 9.56
C GLN A 36 0.69 13.83 8.38
N VAL A 37 0.45 14.60 7.31
CA VAL A 37 1.40 14.77 6.21
C VAL A 37 2.54 15.69 6.68
N ILE A 38 3.77 15.32 6.34
CA ILE A 38 4.98 16.08 6.66
C ILE A 38 5.82 16.25 5.38
N GLN A 39 6.54 17.37 5.31
CA GLN A 39 7.46 17.61 4.20
C GLN A 39 8.48 16.47 4.07
N SER A 40 8.79 16.10 2.82
CA SER A 40 9.84 15.17 2.48
C SER A 40 10.98 15.86 1.74
N ASP A 41 12.13 15.19 1.79
CA ASP A 41 13.46 15.60 1.33
C ASP A 41 14.06 14.50 0.44
N THR A 42 13.19 13.70 -0.19
CA THR A 42 13.53 12.43 -0.83
C THR A 42 13.19 12.45 -2.31
N ASP A 43 14.17 12.22 -3.18
CA ASP A 43 13.92 11.96 -4.61
C ASP A 43 13.26 10.59 -4.80
N ILE A 44 12.15 10.53 -5.54
CA ILE A 44 11.61 9.27 -6.08
C ILE A 44 12.10 9.13 -7.52
N SER A 45 12.56 7.94 -7.89
CA SER A 45 12.91 7.61 -9.29
C SER A 45 11.82 6.76 -9.94
N GLY A 46 11.26 7.23 -11.05
CA GLY A 46 10.29 6.50 -11.86
C GLY A 46 10.92 5.37 -12.69
N PHE A 47 10.11 4.44 -13.17
CA PHE A 47 10.56 3.32 -14.02
C PHE A 47 11.17 3.79 -15.36
N ASN A 48 10.73 4.94 -15.86
CA ASN A 48 11.30 5.65 -17.02
C ASN A 48 12.66 6.31 -16.75
N GLY A 49 13.18 6.25 -15.51
CA GLY A 49 14.40 6.96 -15.09
C GLY A 49 14.21 8.46 -14.81
N SER A 50 12.98 9.00 -14.82
CA SER A 50 12.76 10.36 -14.31
C SER A 50 12.96 10.41 -12.80
N ARG A 51 13.38 11.56 -12.29
CA ARG A 51 13.39 11.86 -10.86
C ARG A 51 12.31 12.90 -10.60
N GLU A 52 11.47 12.62 -9.62
CA GLU A 52 10.48 13.55 -9.09
C GLU A 52 10.83 13.80 -7.62
N GLU A 53 10.87 15.06 -7.21
CA GLU A 53 11.07 15.44 -5.82
C GLU A 53 9.79 15.08 -5.04
N GLN A 54 9.90 14.21 -4.02
CA GLN A 54 8.78 13.97 -3.13
C GLN A 54 8.62 15.16 -2.21
N VAL A 55 7.62 16.01 -2.48
CA VAL A 55 7.30 17.18 -1.65
C VAL A 55 6.86 16.75 -0.24
N ASP A 56 6.05 15.69 -0.15
CA ASP A 56 5.35 15.30 1.07
C ASP A 56 5.36 13.78 1.31
N LYS A 57 5.43 13.38 2.59
CA LYS A 57 5.34 11.98 3.04
C LYS A 57 4.39 11.84 4.23
N ILE A 58 3.87 10.64 4.42
CA ILE A 58 3.07 10.28 5.59
C ILE A 58 3.52 8.91 6.12
N ILE A 59 3.72 8.81 7.44
CA ILE A 59 4.08 7.55 8.10
C ILE A 59 2.81 6.92 8.65
N LEU A 60 2.38 5.82 8.03
CA LEU A 60 1.14 5.13 8.37
C LEU A 60 1.45 3.84 9.16
N PRO A 61 0.97 3.70 10.42
CA PRO A 61 1.05 2.44 11.13
C PRO A 61 0.06 1.44 10.51
N ILE A 62 0.56 0.58 9.62
CA ILE A 62 -0.26 -0.45 8.98
C ILE A 62 -0.30 -1.69 9.88
N THR A 63 -1.18 -1.65 10.89
CA THR A 63 -1.78 -2.89 11.42
C THR A 63 -2.47 -3.58 10.24
N ALA A 64 -2.31 -4.90 10.06
CA ALA A 64 -2.68 -5.62 8.83
C ALA A 64 -3.98 -5.06 8.20
N GLY A 65 -3.80 -4.20 7.19
CA GLY A 65 -4.73 -3.10 6.89
C GLY A 65 -5.00 -2.89 5.40
N PRO A 66 -6.26 -2.65 4.97
CA PRO A 66 -6.62 -2.09 3.69
C PRO A 66 -6.70 -0.60 4.00
N ALA A 67 -5.52 -0.02 4.20
CA ALA A 67 -4.99 0.75 3.10
C ALA A 67 -5.88 0.65 1.84
N THR A 68 -6.51 1.77 1.48
CA THR A 68 -6.24 2.21 0.13
C THR A 68 -4.79 2.69 0.21
N ILE A 69 -3.90 1.85 -0.28
CA ILE A 69 -2.59 2.28 -0.75
C ILE A 69 -2.66 1.89 -2.21
N ASP A 70 -2.53 2.88 -3.08
CA ASP A 70 -2.77 2.67 -4.49
C ASP A 70 -1.64 1.88 -5.11
N ILE A 71 -0.42 1.97 -4.55
CA ILE A 71 0.74 1.11 -4.86
C ILE A 71 1.35 0.56 -3.57
N VAL A 72 1.11 -0.70 -3.22
CA VAL A 72 1.83 -1.38 -2.13
C VAL A 72 3.13 -1.99 -2.67
N GLY A 73 4.25 -1.45 -2.20
CA GLY A 73 5.60 -1.84 -2.61
C GLY A 73 6.15 -3.06 -1.88
N ARG A 74 7.37 -3.44 -2.27
CA ARG A 74 8.13 -4.55 -1.63
C ARG A 74 8.39 -4.33 -0.14
N CYS A 75 8.61 -3.07 0.26
CA CYS A 75 8.94 -2.72 1.65
C CYS A 75 7.83 -3.18 2.61
N TRP A 76 6.58 -2.88 2.30
CA TRP A 76 5.45 -3.39 3.07
C TRP A 76 5.32 -4.92 3.03
N ILE A 77 5.42 -5.53 1.84
CA ILE A 77 5.24 -6.99 1.64
C ILE A 77 6.25 -7.77 2.49
N HIS A 78 7.51 -7.34 2.50
CA HIS A 78 8.57 -7.94 3.30
C HIS A 78 8.34 -7.74 4.81
N ASN A 79 8.03 -6.50 5.24
CA ASN A 79 7.80 -6.18 6.65
C ASN A 79 6.61 -6.96 7.25
N MET A 80 5.59 -7.24 6.44
CA MET A 80 4.43 -8.04 6.83
C MET A 80 4.64 -9.56 6.75
N GLY A 81 5.82 -10.04 6.33
CA GLY A 81 6.08 -11.46 6.10
C GLY A 81 5.11 -12.10 5.10
N THR A 82 4.67 -11.33 4.10
CA THR A 82 3.56 -11.68 3.21
C THR A 82 4.04 -12.41 1.96
N ILE A 83 3.32 -13.46 1.57
CA ILE A 83 3.58 -14.26 0.37
C ILE A 83 2.63 -13.80 -0.74
N THR A 84 3.19 -13.19 -1.79
CA THR A 84 2.49 -12.82 -3.02
C THR A 84 2.55 -13.94 -4.06
N SER A 85 1.44 -14.22 -4.73
CA SER A 85 1.39 -15.06 -5.94
C SER A 85 0.74 -14.27 -7.07
N THR A 86 1.55 -13.83 -8.04
CA THR A 86 1.08 -13.12 -9.24
C THR A 86 0.15 -14.00 -10.08
N TYR A 87 0.50 -15.28 -10.27
CA TYR A 87 -0.29 -16.25 -11.03
C TYR A 87 -1.70 -16.46 -10.45
N HIS A 88 -1.83 -16.63 -9.14
CA HIS A 88 -3.13 -16.77 -8.48
C HIS A 88 -3.80 -15.43 -8.12
N GLN A 89 -3.13 -14.31 -8.43
CA GLN A 89 -3.45 -12.96 -7.95
C GLN A 89 -3.74 -12.92 -6.45
N ALA A 90 -2.94 -13.63 -5.65
CA ALA A 90 -3.22 -13.88 -4.23
C ALA A 90 -2.16 -13.28 -3.30
N LEU A 91 -2.61 -12.79 -2.15
CA LEU A 91 -1.80 -12.21 -1.08
C LEU A 91 -2.07 -13.00 0.21
N ARG A 92 -1.06 -13.71 0.73
CA ARG A 92 -1.16 -14.51 1.96
C ARG A 92 -0.31 -13.94 3.09
N PHE A 93 -0.92 -13.66 4.24
CA PHE A 93 -0.23 -13.11 5.40
C PHE A 93 -0.72 -13.78 6.69
N LYS A 94 0.11 -13.75 7.74
CA LYS A 94 -0.32 -14.12 9.09
C LYS A 94 -0.97 -12.92 9.74
N TYR A 95 -2.08 -13.14 10.43
CA TYR A 95 -2.74 -12.15 11.27
C TYR A 95 -3.45 -12.85 12.42
N ASP A 96 -3.47 -12.23 13.60
CA ASP A 96 -3.85 -12.87 14.86
C ASP A 96 -3.25 -14.30 14.97
N ASN A 97 -4.09 -15.33 15.05
CA ASN A 97 -3.70 -16.74 15.10
C ASN A 97 -3.99 -17.51 13.79
N GLY A 98 -4.15 -16.81 12.66
CA GLY A 98 -4.58 -17.38 11.38
C GLY A 98 -3.71 -17.01 10.18
N ILE A 99 -3.90 -17.75 9.08
CA ILE A 99 -3.41 -17.38 7.74
C ILE A 99 -4.59 -16.80 6.97
N TYR A 100 -4.43 -15.59 6.45
CA TYR A 100 -5.44 -14.90 5.66
C TYR A 100 -4.98 -14.82 4.22
N GLU A 101 -5.89 -15.10 3.29
CA GLU A 101 -5.70 -14.92 1.85
C GLU A 101 -6.62 -13.80 1.36
N ASN A 102 -6.06 -12.85 0.61
CA ASN A 102 -6.83 -11.92 -0.22
C ASN A 102 -6.57 -12.24 -1.70
N ARG A 103 -7.60 -12.16 -2.54
CA ARG A 103 -7.48 -12.41 -3.99
C ARG A 103 -7.86 -11.18 -4.78
N GLY A 104 -7.06 -10.89 -5.80
CA GLY A 104 -7.35 -9.90 -6.82
C GLY A 104 -8.61 -10.26 -7.60
N ASN A 105 -9.35 -9.22 -7.95
CA ASN A 105 -10.53 -9.26 -8.81
C ASN A 105 -10.16 -8.55 -10.12
N HIS A 106 -9.15 -9.06 -10.84
CA HIS A 106 -8.73 -8.45 -12.09
C HIS A 106 -9.70 -8.83 -13.19
N LYS A 107 -10.77 -8.06 -13.32
CA LYS A 107 -11.62 -8.09 -14.50
C LYS A 107 -10.78 -7.62 -15.68
N LEU A 108 -10.58 -8.50 -16.66
CA LEU A 108 -10.12 -8.08 -17.98
C LEU A 108 -11.21 -7.14 -18.55
N SER A 109 -10.81 -5.90 -18.83
CA SER A 109 -11.61 -4.87 -19.48
C SER A 109 -11.69 -5.09 -20.98
#